data_AF-A0A957V4N6-F1
#
_entry.id   AF-A0A957V4N6-F1
#
_cell.length_a   1.000
_cell.length_b   1.000
_cell.length_c   1.000
_cell.angle_alpha   90.00
_cell.angle_beta   90.00
_cell.angle_gamma   90.00
#
_symmetry.space_group_name_H-M   'P 1'
#
loop_
_entity.id
_entity.type
_entity.pdbx_description
1 polymer ?
#
loop_
_entity_poly.entity_id
_entity_poly.type
_entity_poly.pdbx_seq_one_letter_code
_entity_poly.pdbx_strand_id
1 'polypeptide(L)' 'WPLMYLNPTYTAYAHRMGSIVAPLDPTPETRLPRYMAWGVDAVLADDPAGVLAIIQRLAGK' A
#
# COMPACT_ATOMS: atom_id res chain seq x y z
N TRP A 1 -1.77 -2.37 -8.08
CA TRP A 1 -0.48 -2.05 -8.73
C TRP A 1 0.34 -3.28 -9.15
N PRO A 2 0.14 -3.83 -10.36
CA PRO A 2 0.96 -4.92 -10.87
C PRO A 2 2.44 -4.53 -11.05
N LEU A 3 2.75 -3.27 -11.33
CA LEU A 3 4.13 -2.79 -11.52
C LEU A 3 5.01 -2.93 -10.27
N MET A 4 4.43 -2.85 -9.06
CA MET A 4 5.19 -3.08 -7.82
C MET A 4 5.63 -4.54 -7.64
N TYR A 5 4.96 -5.49 -8.32
CA TYR A 5 5.42 -6.88 -8.34
C TYR A 5 6.64 -7.07 -9.25
N LEU A 6 6.76 -6.23 -10.29
CA LEU A 6 7.93 -6.22 -11.17
C LEU A 6 9.09 -5.41 -10.56
N ASN A 7 8.78 -4.47 -9.66
CA ASN A 7 9.77 -3.65 -8.97
C ASN A 7 9.49 -3.59 -7.45
N PRO A 8 9.85 -4.63 -6.69
CA PRO A 8 9.56 -4.70 -5.26
C PRO A 8 10.36 -3.70 -4.41
N THR A 9 11.42 -3.08 -4.96
CA THR A 9 12.20 -2.04 -4.29
C THR A 9 11.72 -0.63 -4.62
N TYR A 10 10.66 -0.48 -5.41
CA TYR A 10 10.14 0.81 -5.88
C TYR A 10 9.88 1.78 -4.73
N THR A 11 9.20 1.32 -3.67
CA THR A 11 8.87 2.19 -2.53
C THR A 11 10.11 2.70 -1.82
N ALA A 12 11.10 1.83 -1.60
CA ALA A 12 12.37 2.24 -0.99
C ALA A 12 13.13 3.25 -1.86
N TYR A 13 13.08 3.09 -3.18
CA TYR A 13 13.66 4.08 -4.10
C TYR A 13 12.91 5.41 -4.07
N ALA A 14 11.57 5.40 -4.08
CA ALA A 14 10.76 6.60 -3.98
C ALA A 14 11.05 7.36 -2.68
N HIS A 15 11.12 6.66 -1.55
CA HIS A 15 11.47 7.24 -0.26
C HIS A 15 12.89 7.83 -0.27
N ARG A 16 13.87 7.17 -0.89
CA ARG A 16 15.23 7.70 -1.07
C ARG A 16 15.25 9.01 -1.88
N MET A 17 14.30 9.19 -2.77
CA MET A 17 14.12 10.43 -3.55
C MET A 17 13.25 11.47 -2.82
N GLY A 18 12.86 11.23 -1.57
CA GLY A 18 12.00 12.13 -0.79
C GLY A 18 10.54 12.15 -1.23
N SER A 19 10.09 11.12 -1.96
CA SER A 19 8.71 10.99 -2.45
C SER A 19 7.91 9.97 -1.63
N ILE A 20 6.59 10.10 -1.64
CA ILE A 20 5.66 9.10 -1.08
C ILE A 20 5.10 8.18 -2.18
N VAL A 21 4.58 7.02 -1.79
CA VAL A 21 3.89 6.08 -2.66
C VAL A 21 2.44 5.94 -2.24
N ALA A 22 1.54 6.35 -3.12
CA ALA A 22 0.09 6.31 -2.91
C ALA A 22 -0.65 5.68 -4.11
N PRO A 23 -0.70 4.34 -4.24
CA PRO A 23 -1.53 3.66 -5.24
C PRO A 23 -2.98 4.13 -5.26
N LEU A 24 -3.49 4.41 -6.45
CA LEU A 24 -4.91 4.32 -6.74
C LEU A 24 -5.25 2.86 -6.98
N ASP A 25 -5.88 2.24 -5.99
CA ASP A 25 -6.26 0.82 -6.01
C ASP A 25 -7.66 0.67 -5.40
N PRO A 26 -8.71 0.66 -6.24
CA PRO A 26 -10.10 0.65 -5.78
C PRO A 26 -10.47 -0.50 -4.85
N THR A 27 -9.85 -1.68 -5.03
CA THR A 27 -10.15 -2.92 -4.28
C THR A 27 -8.86 -3.57 -3.72
N PRO A 28 -8.16 -2.92 -2.78
CA PRO A 28 -6.80 -3.30 -2.41
C PRO A 28 -6.74 -4.45 -1.40
N GLU A 29 -7.86 -4.98 -0.92
CA GLU A 29 -7.97 -5.83 0.28
C GLU A 29 -7.01 -7.02 0.26
N THR A 30 -6.92 -7.71 -0.88
CA THR A 30 -6.03 -8.86 -1.07
C THR A 30 -4.55 -8.49 -1.18
N ARG A 31 -4.25 -7.22 -1.46
CA ARG A 31 -2.91 -6.67 -1.70
C ARG A 31 -2.35 -5.90 -0.50
N LEU A 32 -3.22 -5.48 0.43
CA LEU A 32 -2.84 -4.71 1.62
C LEU A 32 -1.66 -5.30 2.41
N PRO A 33 -1.58 -6.61 2.72
CA PRO A 33 -0.42 -7.15 3.43
C PRO A 33 0.91 -6.86 2.72
N ARG A 34 0.90 -6.86 1.38
CA ARG A 34 2.10 -6.60 0.58
C ARG A 34 2.41 -5.12 0.47
N TYR A 35 1.39 -4.27 0.32
CA TYR A 35 1.56 -2.82 0.38
C TYR A 35 2.16 -2.38 1.72
N MET A 36 1.71 -2.97 2.83
CA MET A 36 2.29 -2.74 4.15
C MET A 36 3.75 -3.22 4.23
N ALA A 37 4.05 -4.42 3.73
CA ALA A 37 5.43 -4.94 3.69
C ALA A 37 6.37 -4.08 2.82
N TRP A 38 5.86 -3.51 1.73
CA TRP A 38 6.61 -2.58 0.87
C TRP A 38 6.66 -1.15 1.41
N GLY A 39 6.03 -0.83 2.54
CA GLY A 39 6.04 0.52 3.12
C GLY A 39 5.26 1.54 2.31
N VAL A 40 4.18 1.14 1.62
CA VAL A 40 3.27 2.07 0.95
C VAL A 40 2.67 3.05 1.97
N ASP A 41 2.70 4.34 1.66
CA ASP A 41 2.33 5.41 2.59
C ASP A 41 0.82 5.63 2.69
N ALA A 42 0.10 5.49 1.57
CA ALA A 42 -1.34 5.64 1.49
C ALA A 42 -1.95 4.78 0.38
N VAL A 43 -3.25 4.48 0.45
CA VAL A 43 -3.98 3.80 -0.62
C VAL A 43 -5.26 4.57 -0.89
N LEU A 44 -5.53 4.90 -2.15
CA LEU A 44 -6.81 5.47 -2.56
C LEU A 44 -7.70 4.30 -2.99
N ALA A 45 -8.75 4.05 -2.22
CA ALA A 45 -9.69 2.94 -2.39
C ALA A 45 -11.14 3.44 -2.41
N ASP A 46 -12.05 2.65 -2.97
CA ASP A 46 -13.48 3.01 -3.04
C ASP A 46 -14.17 2.93 -1.67
N ASP A 47 -13.73 2.00 -0.82
CA ASP A 47 -14.14 1.89 0.59
C ASP A 47 -12.96 2.12 1.54
N PRO A 48 -12.62 3.39 1.85
CA PRO A 48 -11.52 3.70 2.75
C PRO A 48 -11.76 3.20 4.19
N ALA A 49 -13.02 3.06 4.62
CA ALA A 49 -13.35 2.59 5.97
C ALA A 49 -13.08 1.10 6.13
N GLY A 50 -13.54 0.27 5.19
CA GLY A 50 -13.24 -1.16 5.15
C GLY A 50 -11.74 -1.43 5.00
N VAL A 51 -11.05 -0.67 4.16
CA VAL A 51 -9.58 -0.77 3.99
C VAL A 51 -8.85 -0.43 5.29
N LEU A 52 -9.25 0.63 6.00
CA LEU A 52 -8.64 0.99 7.28
C LEU A 52 -8.80 -0.11 8.34
N ALA A 53 -9.98 -0.73 8.42
CA ALA A 53 -10.23 -1.83 9.36
C ALA A 53 -9.31 -3.04 9.07
N ILE A 54 -9.07 -3.37 7.80
CA ILE A 54 -8.13 -4.43 7.43
C ILE A 54 -6.69 -4.04 7.80
N ILE A 55 -6.28 -2.81 7.55
CA ILE A 55 -4.93 -2.32 7.91
C ILE A 55 -4.72 -2.42 9.43
N GLN A 56 -5.70 -2.02 10.25
CA GLN A 56 -5.63 -2.12 11.71
C GLN A 56 -5.47 -3.57 12.16
N ARG A 57 -6.30 -4.48 11.62
CA ARG A 57 -6.21 -5.92 11.88
C ARG A 57 -4.83 -6.48 11.52
N LEU A 58 -4.26 -6.09 10.38
CA LEU A 58 -2.93 -6.54 9.93
C LEU A 58 -1.81 -5.97 10.80
N ALA A 59 -1.97 -4.74 11.31
CA ALA A 59 -1.02 -4.09 12.22
C ALA A 59 -1.11 -4.62 13.67
N GLY A 60 -2.05 -5.53 13.97
CA GLY A 60 -2.31 -6.00 15.33
C GLY A 60 -2.88 -4.90 16.25
N LYS A 61 -3.57 -3.91 15.67
CA LYS A 61 -4.19 -2.79 16.39
C LYS A 61 -5.70 -2.98 16.49
#